data_AF-A0A4R5CYI6-F1
#
_entry.id   AF-A0A4R5CYI6-F1
#
_cell.length_a   1.000
_cell.length_b   1.000
_cell.length_c   1.000
_cell.angle_alpha   90.00
_cell.angle_beta   90.00
_cell.angle_gamma   90.00
#
_symmetry.space_group_name_H-M   'P 1'
#
loop_
_entity.id
_entity.type
_entity.pdbx_description
1 polymer ?
#
loop_
_entity_poly.entity_id
_entity_poly.type
_entity_poly.pdbx_seq_one_letter_code
_entity_poly.pdbx_strand_id
1 'polypeptide(L)'
;MNRIIKIIFLDILKNKIILAYTLILAILSWSSFGLEDNSAKGLLTILNIILFTVPLVSILFATIYLYNSTEFIELLLSQPIKRKKIWLSLFLGLSLAMVLAFFIGAGIPLLINAPNSVGIMMLVIGCLITLVFVALAFLSSILTRDKAKGIGIAIMGWLYFALLFDGIILYLLFQFSDYPIEKAMIVVTAFSPIDLARIQILLHLDVSAMMGYTGAIFKDFFGTSLGLLLSFSLLCLWIIIPFFISLIKFKNKDL
;
A
#
# COMPACT_ATOMS: atom_id res chain seq x y z
N MET A 1 15.55 8.59 19.69
CA MET A 1 14.77 8.17 18.50
C MET A 1 13.93 6.95 18.84
N ASN A 2 14.54 5.85 19.30
CA ASN A 2 13.82 4.61 19.62
C ASN A 2 12.73 4.76 20.68
N ARG A 3 12.87 5.66 21.66
CA ARG A 3 11.82 5.88 22.68
C ARG A 3 10.52 6.44 22.08
N ILE A 4 10.60 7.45 21.21
CA ILE A 4 9.41 8.07 20.59
C ILE A 4 8.71 7.08 19.66
N ILE A 5 9.50 6.39 18.81
CA ILE A 5 8.98 5.35 17.92
C ILE A 5 8.27 4.26 18.73
N LYS A 6 8.89 3.77 19.81
CA LYS A 6 8.31 2.73 20.67
C LYS A 6 7.00 3.19 21.31
N ILE A 7 6.91 4.43 21.78
CA ILE A 7 5.68 4.97 22.39
C ILE A 7 4.56 5.03 21.33
N ILE A 8 4.83 5.64 20.18
CA ILE A 8 3.86 5.75 19.07
C ILE A 8 3.40 4.37 18.62
N PHE A 9 4.34 3.45 18.43
CA PHE A 9 4.05 2.08 18.01
C PHE A 9 3.14 1.33 19.00
N LEU A 10 3.44 1.41 20.30
CA LEU A 10 2.63 0.77 21.34
C LEU A 10 1.25 1.41 21.50
N ASP A 11 1.16 2.73 21.31
CA ASP A 11 -0.11 3.47 21.30
C ASP A 11 -1.00 3.00 20.14
N ILE A 12 -0.43 2.94 18.94
CA ILE A 12 -1.12 2.52 17.72
C ILE A 12 -1.61 1.06 17.84
N LEU A 13 -0.80 0.14 18.38
CA LEU A 13 -1.22 -1.26 18.56
C LEU A 13 -2.38 -1.45 19.54
N LYS A 14 -2.56 -0.53 20.49
CA LYS A 14 -3.70 -0.56 21.44
C LYS A 14 -4.97 0.05 20.84
N ASN A 15 -4.88 0.67 19.67
CA ASN A 15 -6.02 1.31 19.03
C ASN A 15 -7.04 0.26 18.56
N LYS A 16 -8.30 0.42 19.01
CA LYS A 16 -9.41 -0.47 18.67
C LYS A 16 -9.61 -0.62 17.15
N ILE A 17 -9.36 0.43 16.38
CA ILE A 17 -9.53 0.42 14.92
C ILE A 17 -8.52 -0.53 14.28
N ILE A 18 -7.27 -0.55 14.76
CA ILE A 18 -6.24 -1.46 14.23
C ILE A 18 -6.53 -2.88 14.63
N LEU A 19 -6.93 -3.13 15.87
CA LEU A 19 -7.34 -4.47 16.30
C LEU A 19 -8.52 -4.99 15.46
N ALA A 20 -9.55 -4.15 15.25
CA ALA A 20 -10.66 -4.50 14.37
C ALA A 20 -10.20 -4.78 12.93
N TYR A 21 -9.32 -3.95 12.37
CA TYR A 21 -8.72 -4.17 11.06
C TYR A 21 -7.97 -5.51 10.97
N THR A 22 -7.11 -5.83 11.95
CA THR A 22 -6.38 -7.11 11.97
C THR A 22 -7.32 -8.31 12.03
N LEU A 23 -8.38 -8.23 12.84
CA LEU A 23 -9.37 -9.29 12.96
C LEU A 23 -10.18 -9.46 11.68
N ILE A 24 -10.65 -8.37 11.07
CA ILE A 24 -11.40 -8.41 9.81
C ILE A 24 -10.54 -9.02 8.70
N LEU A 25 -9.29 -8.58 8.56
CA LEU A 25 -8.36 -9.15 7.59
C LEU A 25 -8.11 -10.64 7.84
N ALA A 26 -7.94 -11.05 9.10
CA ALA A 26 -7.76 -12.45 9.45
C ALA A 26 -8.98 -13.28 9.06
N ILE A 27 -10.18 -12.84 9.44
CA ILE A 27 -11.42 -13.53 9.11
C ILE A 27 -11.58 -13.67 7.59
N LEU A 28 -11.38 -12.59 6.84
CA LEU A 28 -11.50 -12.60 5.38
C LEU A 28 -10.45 -13.50 4.72
N SER A 29 -9.22 -13.50 5.24
CA SER A 29 -8.13 -14.32 4.69
C SER A 29 -8.36 -15.81 4.98
N TRP A 30 -8.76 -16.17 6.21
CA TRP A 30 -9.11 -17.54 6.57
C TRP A 30 -10.35 -18.03 5.82
N SER A 31 -11.39 -17.19 5.67
CA SER A 31 -12.59 -17.58 4.93
C SER A 31 -12.30 -17.80 3.45
N SER A 32 -11.46 -16.98 2.85
CA SER A 32 -11.12 -17.10 1.42
C SER A 32 -10.40 -18.41 1.10
N PHE A 33 -9.50 -18.87 1.98
CA PHE A 33 -8.90 -20.19 1.82
C PHE A 33 -9.84 -21.34 2.19
N GLY A 34 -10.75 -21.15 3.15
CA GLY A 34 -11.65 -22.21 3.61
C GLY A 34 -12.87 -22.45 2.71
N LEU A 35 -13.30 -21.47 1.92
CA LEU A 35 -14.48 -21.56 1.05
C LEU A 35 -14.18 -22.10 -0.35
N GLU A 36 -12.92 -22.20 -0.73
CA GLU A 36 -12.53 -22.48 -2.11
C GLU A 36 -11.91 -23.86 -2.27
N ASP A 37 -12.46 -24.66 -3.18
CA ASP A 37 -11.98 -26.02 -3.48
C ASP A 37 -10.60 -26.05 -4.14
N ASN A 38 -10.13 -24.92 -4.68
CA ASN A 38 -8.84 -24.79 -5.36
C ASN A 38 -7.99 -23.69 -4.73
N SER A 39 -6.80 -24.06 -4.28
CA SER A 39 -5.81 -23.16 -3.67
C SER A 39 -5.44 -21.97 -4.56
N ALA A 40 -5.42 -22.14 -5.89
CA ALA A 40 -5.10 -21.08 -6.83
C ALA A 40 -6.18 -19.99 -6.86
N LYS A 41 -7.46 -20.36 -6.76
CA LYS A 41 -8.55 -19.40 -6.70
C LYS A 41 -8.55 -18.66 -5.35
N GLY A 42 -8.28 -19.37 -4.24
CA GLY A 42 -8.21 -18.76 -2.91
C GLY A 42 -7.13 -17.69 -2.82
N LEU A 43 -5.98 -17.93 -3.46
CA LEU A 43 -4.91 -16.94 -3.60
C LEU A 43 -5.34 -15.70 -4.40
N LEU A 44 -6.11 -15.87 -5.47
CA LEU A 44 -6.64 -14.74 -6.26
C LEU A 44 -7.66 -13.91 -5.46
N THR A 45 -8.52 -14.56 -4.68
CA THR A 45 -9.50 -13.87 -3.84
C THR A 45 -8.78 -13.05 -2.75
N ILE A 46 -7.77 -13.64 -2.11
CA ILE A 46 -6.97 -12.94 -1.09
C ILE A 46 -6.15 -11.81 -1.70
N LEU A 47 -5.60 -12.00 -2.90
CA LEU A 47 -4.91 -10.95 -3.64
C LEU A 47 -5.82 -9.72 -3.77
N ASN A 48 -7.06 -9.90 -4.23
CA ASN A 48 -8.00 -8.79 -4.40
C ASN A 48 -8.37 -8.15 -3.06
N ILE A 49 -8.60 -8.94 -2.01
CA ILE A 49 -8.86 -8.42 -0.66
C ILE A 49 -7.69 -7.56 -0.17
N ILE A 50 -6.45 -8.03 -0.34
CA ILE A 50 -5.25 -7.28 0.05
C ILE A 50 -5.16 -5.98 -0.75
N LEU A 51 -5.29 -6.05 -2.07
CA LEU A 51 -5.13 -4.89 -2.96
C LEU A 51 -6.21 -3.80 -2.76
N PHE A 52 -7.40 -4.14 -2.27
CA PHE A 52 -8.43 -3.14 -1.97
C PHE A 52 -8.40 -2.68 -0.51
N THR A 53 -8.46 -3.63 0.44
CA THR A 53 -8.65 -3.33 1.86
C THR A 53 -7.40 -2.74 2.50
N VAL A 54 -6.21 -3.26 2.17
CA VAL A 54 -4.96 -2.83 2.81
C VAL A 54 -4.61 -1.38 2.45
N PRO A 55 -4.62 -0.94 1.18
CA PRO A 55 -4.50 0.47 0.82
C PRO A 55 -5.48 1.39 1.51
N LEU A 56 -6.76 1.02 1.52
CA LEU A 56 -7.84 1.84 2.05
C LEU A 56 -7.64 2.12 3.54
N VAL A 57 -7.41 1.07 4.33
CA VAL A 57 -7.25 1.22 5.77
C VAL A 57 -5.93 1.90 6.11
N SER A 58 -4.85 1.59 5.38
CA SER A 58 -3.55 2.21 5.59
C SER A 58 -3.62 3.72 5.40
N ILE A 59 -4.22 4.21 4.30
CA ILE A 59 -4.28 5.64 4.01
C ILE A 59 -5.23 6.38 4.95
N LEU A 60 -6.40 5.80 5.25
CA LEU A 60 -7.41 6.39 6.14
C LEU A 60 -6.90 6.48 7.58
N PHE A 61 -6.40 5.38 8.12
CA PHE A 61 -5.94 5.39 9.50
C PHE A 61 -4.73 6.32 9.66
N ALA A 62 -3.76 6.27 8.74
CA ALA A 62 -2.58 7.13 8.81
C ALA A 62 -2.96 8.62 8.77
N THR A 63 -3.87 9.01 7.87
CA THR A 63 -4.35 10.41 7.81
C THR A 63 -5.09 10.82 9.08
N ILE A 64 -6.05 10.01 9.54
CA ILE A 64 -6.82 10.30 10.76
C ILE A 64 -5.90 10.39 11.97
N TYR A 65 -4.93 9.48 12.11
CA TYR A 65 -3.96 9.50 13.20
C TYR A 65 -3.12 10.77 13.20
N LEU A 66 -2.65 11.22 12.03
CA LEU A 66 -1.87 12.45 11.92
C LEU A 66 -2.70 13.69 12.29
N TYR A 67 -3.96 13.76 11.88
CA TYR A 67 -4.84 14.87 12.25
C TYR A 67 -5.26 14.85 13.73
N ASN A 68 -5.40 13.67 14.34
CA ASN A 68 -5.73 13.57 15.76
C ASN A 68 -4.50 13.80 16.67
N SER A 69 -3.29 13.63 16.15
CA SER A 69 -2.04 13.80 16.90
C SER A 69 -1.41 15.18 16.75
N THR A 70 -2.13 16.17 16.21
CA THR A 70 -1.61 17.54 16.02
C THR A 70 -1.16 18.17 17.34
N GLU A 71 -1.98 18.08 18.39
CA GLU A 71 -1.64 18.59 19.73
C GLU A 71 -0.38 17.91 20.29
N PHE A 72 -0.26 16.60 20.08
CA PHE A 72 0.93 15.84 20.49
C PHE A 72 2.18 16.27 19.70
N ILE A 73 2.05 16.55 18.40
CA ILE A 73 3.13 17.06 17.56
C ILE A 73 3.58 18.45 18.03
N GLU A 74 2.63 19.34 18.35
CA GLU A 74 2.91 20.69 18.87
C GLU A 74 3.66 20.63 20.21
N LEU A 75 3.23 19.74 21.13
CA LEU A 75 3.93 19.52 22.40
C LEU A 75 5.37 19.02 22.19
N LEU A 76 5.59 18.10 21.23
CA LEU A 76 6.95 17.62 20.90
C LEU A 76 7.84 18.70 20.27
N LEU A 77 7.24 19.66 19.55
CA LEU A 77 7.95 20.80 18.96
C LEU A 77 8.40 21.83 20.01
N SER A 78 7.69 21.92 21.15
CA SER A 78 8.12 22.75 22.29
C SER A 78 9.39 22.23 22.98
N GLN A 79 9.67 20.94 22.82
CA GLN A 79 10.89 20.31 23.32
C GLN A 79 12.06 20.51 22.35
N PRO A 80 13.33 20.43 22.80
CA PRO A 80 14.51 20.60 21.95
C PRO A 80 14.75 19.40 21.01
N ILE A 81 13.76 19.07 20.17
CA ILE A 81 13.74 17.95 19.23
C ILE A 81 13.67 18.52 17.81
N LYS A 82 14.56 18.06 16.93
CA LYS A 82 14.56 18.49 15.52
C LYS A 82 13.26 18.07 14.83
N ARG A 83 12.58 18.98 14.12
CA ARG A 83 11.35 18.73 13.33
C ARG A 83 11.42 17.46 12.48
N LYS A 84 12.54 17.28 11.75
CA LYS A 84 12.80 16.08 10.93
C LYS A 84 12.71 14.77 11.73
N LYS A 85 13.19 14.77 12.98
CA LYS A 85 13.18 13.58 13.84
C LYS A 85 11.76 13.22 14.26
N ILE A 86 10.89 14.20 14.51
CA ILE A 86 9.49 13.96 14.91
C ILE A 86 8.74 13.28 13.75
N TRP A 87 8.79 13.88 12.56
CA TRP A 87 8.10 13.36 11.38
C TRP A 87 8.56 11.96 10.97
N LEU A 88 9.87 11.71 11.02
CA LEU A 88 10.44 10.40 10.73
C LEU A 88 10.06 9.35 11.80
N SER A 89 9.97 9.76 13.07
CA SER A 89 9.55 8.85 14.15
C SER A 89 8.07 8.47 14.02
N LEU A 90 7.21 9.42 13.61
CA LEU A 90 5.80 9.15 13.32
C LEU A 90 5.64 8.19 12.15
N PHE A 91 6.34 8.44 11.04
CA PHE A 91 6.29 7.56 9.87
C PHE A 91 6.76 6.15 10.19
N LEU A 92 7.90 5.99 10.88
CA LEU A 92 8.40 4.67 11.27
C LEU A 92 7.48 3.96 12.29
N GLY A 93 6.95 4.67 13.28
CA GLY A 93 6.03 4.07 14.25
C GLY A 93 4.74 3.57 13.60
N LEU A 94 4.17 4.38 12.70
CA LEU A 94 2.90 4.09 12.04
C LEU A 94 3.05 3.02 10.96
N SER A 95 4.13 3.07 10.17
CA SER A 95 4.46 2.03 9.19
C SER A 95 4.69 0.67 9.86
N LEU A 96 5.52 0.60 10.91
CA LEU A 96 5.78 -0.66 11.61
C LEU A 96 4.51 -1.27 12.22
N ALA A 97 3.66 -0.43 12.83
CA ALA A 97 2.40 -0.92 13.38
C ALA A 97 1.45 -1.43 12.30
N MET A 98 1.35 -0.73 11.16
CA MET A 98 0.52 -1.15 10.02
C MET A 98 1.03 -2.42 9.35
N VAL A 99 2.34 -2.53 9.15
CA VAL A 99 2.98 -3.74 8.61
C VAL A 99 2.74 -4.93 9.52
N LEU A 100 2.88 -4.77 10.84
CA LEU A 100 2.59 -5.86 11.78
C LEU A 100 1.11 -6.23 11.81
N ALA A 101 0.22 -5.25 11.74
CA ALA A 101 -1.21 -5.50 11.64
C ALA A 101 -1.55 -6.33 10.39
N PHE A 102 -0.98 -5.97 9.24
CA PHE A 102 -1.09 -6.75 8.01
C PHE A 102 -0.48 -8.15 8.13
N PHE A 103 0.71 -8.27 8.72
CA PHE A 103 1.41 -9.53 8.90
C PHE A 103 0.61 -10.51 9.77
N ILE A 104 -0.01 -10.03 10.86
CA ILE A 104 -0.86 -10.84 11.72
C ILE A 104 -2.19 -11.16 11.04
N GLY A 105 -2.80 -10.16 10.39
CA GLY A 105 -4.10 -10.30 9.74
C GLY A 105 -4.08 -11.26 8.55
N ALA A 106 -3.33 -10.92 7.50
CA ALA A 106 -3.28 -11.70 6.27
C ALA A 106 -2.03 -12.61 6.17
N GLY A 107 -0.91 -12.20 6.77
CA GLY A 107 0.35 -12.94 6.67
C GLY A 107 0.32 -14.33 7.31
N ILE A 108 -0.31 -14.49 8.49
CA ILE A 108 -0.46 -15.80 9.14
C ILE A 108 -1.28 -16.78 8.28
N PRO A 109 -2.50 -16.43 7.81
CA PRO A 109 -3.26 -17.28 6.87
C PRO A 109 -2.48 -17.62 5.60
N LEU A 110 -1.75 -16.66 5.02
CA LEU A 110 -0.95 -16.86 3.81
C LEU A 110 0.17 -17.88 4.04
N LEU A 111 0.91 -17.77 5.14
CA LEU A 111 2.02 -18.67 5.45
C LEU A 111 1.56 -20.09 5.77
N ILE A 112 0.37 -20.26 6.36
CA ILE A 112 -0.17 -21.58 6.70
C ILE A 112 -0.74 -22.28 5.46
N ASN A 113 -1.56 -21.58 4.68
CA ASN A 113 -2.31 -22.21 3.58
C ASN A 113 -1.53 -22.21 2.25
N ALA A 114 -0.55 -21.32 2.10
CA ALA A 114 0.29 -21.23 0.90
C ALA A 114 1.76 -20.93 1.25
N PRO A 115 2.49 -21.88 1.89
CA PRO A 115 3.91 -21.73 2.25
C PRO A 115 4.87 -21.76 1.04
N ASN A 116 4.40 -21.37 -0.14
CA ASN A 116 5.15 -21.37 -1.39
C ASN A 116 5.80 -19.99 -1.63
N SER A 117 6.64 -19.90 -2.66
CA SER A 117 7.25 -18.64 -3.12
C SER A 117 6.23 -17.52 -3.34
N VAL A 118 5.03 -17.87 -3.83
CA VAL A 118 3.93 -16.93 -4.04
C VAL A 118 3.45 -16.30 -2.74
N GLY A 119 3.25 -17.09 -1.68
CA GLY A 119 2.78 -16.59 -0.39
C GLY A 119 3.76 -15.60 0.23
N ILE A 120 5.07 -15.90 0.13
CA ILE A 120 6.15 -14.99 0.57
C ILE A 120 6.13 -13.70 -0.26
N MET A 121 5.99 -13.81 -1.59
CA MET A 121 5.92 -12.63 -2.46
C MET A 121 4.69 -11.76 -2.16
N MET A 122 3.52 -12.35 -1.95
CA MET A 122 2.31 -11.62 -1.55
C MET A 122 2.51 -10.89 -0.22
N LEU A 123 3.21 -11.50 0.74
CA LEU A 123 3.56 -10.89 2.01
C LEU A 123 4.46 -9.66 1.83
N VAL A 124 5.54 -9.80 1.05
CA VAL A 124 6.47 -8.70 0.79
C VAL A 124 5.77 -7.55 0.06
N ILE A 125 4.99 -7.85 -0.97
CA ILE A 125 4.26 -6.85 -1.74
C ILE A 125 3.19 -6.17 -0.89
N GLY A 126 2.42 -6.93 -0.11
CA GLY A 126 1.44 -6.36 0.82
C GLY A 126 2.07 -5.40 1.83
N CYS A 127 3.24 -5.75 2.37
CA CYS A 127 4.02 -4.84 3.21
C CYS A 127 4.42 -3.57 2.46
N LEU A 128 4.94 -3.67 1.23
CA LEU A 128 5.31 -2.48 0.45
C LEU A 128 4.10 -1.59 0.14
N ILE A 129 2.97 -2.18 -0.21
CA ILE A 129 1.72 -1.44 -0.44
C ILE A 129 1.29 -0.69 0.82
N THR A 130 1.33 -1.32 2.01
CA THR A 130 1.03 -0.60 3.26
C THR A 130 1.91 0.63 3.41
N LEU A 131 3.21 0.51 3.14
CA LEU A 131 4.17 1.61 3.24
C LEU A 131 3.89 2.72 2.22
N VAL A 132 3.55 2.37 0.98
CA VAL A 132 3.19 3.34 -0.06
C VAL A 132 1.98 4.17 0.37
N PHE A 133 0.90 3.51 0.82
CA PHE A 133 -0.32 4.21 1.20
C PHE A 133 -0.17 4.99 2.52
N VAL A 134 0.68 4.54 3.45
CA VAL A 134 1.08 5.35 4.60
C VAL A 134 1.88 6.59 4.13
N ALA A 135 2.81 6.47 3.20
CA ALA A 135 3.56 7.62 2.68
C ALA A 135 2.65 8.63 1.96
N LEU A 136 1.66 8.15 1.19
CA LEU A 136 0.64 8.99 0.56
C LEU A 136 -0.24 9.69 1.59
N ALA A 137 -0.61 9.04 2.69
CA ALA A 137 -1.35 9.67 3.78
C ALA A 137 -0.58 10.82 4.43
N PHE A 138 0.73 10.65 4.64
CA PHE A 138 1.60 11.71 5.16
C PHE A 138 1.66 12.90 4.20
N LEU A 139 1.65 12.63 2.89
CA LEU A 139 1.61 13.68 1.88
C LEU A 139 0.24 14.38 1.85
N SER A 140 -0.88 13.66 1.90
CA SER A 140 -2.21 14.29 1.91
C SER A 140 -2.45 15.11 3.19
N SER A 141 -2.03 14.60 4.35
CA SER A 141 -2.23 15.29 5.63
C SER A 141 -1.45 16.60 5.73
N ILE A 142 -0.26 16.68 5.12
CA ILE A 142 0.53 17.91 5.18
C ILE A 142 0.03 18.98 4.20
N LEU A 143 -0.56 18.57 3.08
CA LEU A 143 -1.07 19.47 2.04
C LEU A 143 -2.28 20.29 2.53
N THR A 144 -3.14 19.70 3.35
CA THR A 144 -4.36 20.35 3.84
C THR A 144 -4.33 20.56 5.36
N ARG A 145 -4.79 21.73 5.81
CA ARG A 145 -4.97 22.00 7.25
C ARG A 145 -6.26 21.39 7.80
N ASP A 146 -7.33 21.40 7.01
CA ASP A 146 -8.63 20.88 7.43
C ASP A 146 -8.64 19.34 7.46
N LYS A 147 -8.98 18.75 8.60
CA LYS A 147 -9.10 17.30 8.78
C LYS A 147 -10.02 16.65 7.75
N ALA A 148 -11.20 17.24 7.53
CA ALA A 148 -12.18 16.73 6.57
C ALA A 148 -11.64 16.72 5.13
N LYS A 149 -10.96 17.79 4.70
CA LYS A 149 -10.38 17.87 3.35
C LYS A 149 -9.22 16.90 3.18
N GLY A 150 -8.36 16.75 4.19
CA GLY A 150 -7.24 15.80 4.11
C GLY A 150 -7.68 14.35 4.04
N ILE A 151 -8.70 13.97 4.81
CA ILE A 151 -9.32 12.64 4.71
C ILE A 151 -9.95 12.47 3.30
N GLY A 152 -10.65 13.48 2.79
CA GLY A 152 -11.21 13.47 1.44
C GLY A 152 -10.16 13.26 0.34
N ILE A 153 -9.02 13.95 0.41
CA ILE A 153 -7.91 13.78 -0.55
C ILE A 153 -7.31 12.38 -0.44
N ALA A 154 -7.17 11.83 0.77
CA ALA A 154 -6.71 10.46 0.94
C ALA A 154 -7.67 9.45 0.31
N ILE A 155 -8.98 9.59 0.54
CA ILE A 155 -9.99 8.72 -0.07
C ILE A 155 -9.95 8.84 -1.60
N MET A 156 -9.86 10.06 -2.13
CA MET A 156 -9.76 10.29 -3.59
C MET A 156 -8.48 9.70 -4.16
N GLY A 157 -7.35 9.79 -3.45
CA GLY A 157 -6.09 9.17 -3.85
C GLY A 157 -6.20 7.65 -3.89
N TRP A 158 -6.83 7.04 -2.88
CA TRP A 158 -7.13 5.61 -2.90
C TRP A 158 -8.05 5.22 -4.05
N LEU A 159 -9.17 5.94 -4.24
CA LEU A 159 -10.16 5.67 -5.29
C LEU A 159 -9.52 5.79 -6.68
N TYR A 160 -8.62 6.77 -6.86
CA TYR A 160 -7.83 6.92 -8.07
C TYR A 160 -7.02 5.65 -8.37
N PHE A 161 -6.14 5.22 -7.46
CA PHE A 161 -5.27 4.07 -7.69
C PHE A 161 -6.01 2.73 -7.71
N ALA A 162 -7.07 2.58 -6.92
CA ALA A 162 -7.75 1.31 -6.76
C ALA A 162 -8.80 1.04 -7.84
N LEU A 163 -9.36 2.08 -8.46
CA LEU A 163 -10.53 1.94 -9.33
C LEU A 163 -10.49 2.82 -10.58
N LEU A 164 -10.21 4.13 -10.45
CA LEU A 164 -10.22 5.01 -11.64
C LEU A 164 -9.08 4.70 -12.59
N PHE A 165 -7.91 4.33 -12.07
CA PHE A 165 -6.73 4.07 -12.88
C PHE A 165 -6.95 2.88 -13.82
N ASP A 166 -7.52 1.79 -13.31
CA ASP A 166 -7.97 0.64 -14.12
C ASP A 166 -8.96 1.07 -15.21
N GLY A 167 -9.94 1.93 -14.87
CA GLY A 167 -10.92 2.46 -15.83
C GLY A 167 -10.29 3.34 -16.93
N ILE A 168 -9.31 4.18 -16.57
CA ILE A 168 -8.57 5.01 -17.53
C ILE A 168 -7.76 4.13 -18.47
N ILE A 169 -7.08 3.10 -17.94
CA ILE A 169 -6.33 2.13 -18.75
C ILE A 169 -7.25 1.43 -19.73
N LEU A 170 -8.39 0.92 -19.25
CA LEU A 170 -9.36 0.23 -20.08
C LEU A 170 -9.88 1.15 -21.21
N TYR A 171 -10.21 2.39 -20.87
CA TYR A 171 -10.65 3.40 -21.84
C TYR A 171 -9.58 3.67 -22.91
N LEU A 172 -8.31 3.83 -22.52
CA LEU A 172 -7.20 4.03 -23.46
C LEU A 172 -6.99 2.81 -24.36
N LEU A 173 -7.07 1.60 -23.80
CA LEU A 173 -6.95 0.36 -24.58
C LEU A 173 -8.05 0.24 -25.64
N PHE A 174 -9.28 0.60 -25.31
CA PHE A 174 -10.39 0.60 -26.27
C PHE A 174 -10.25 1.69 -27.33
N GLN A 175 -9.85 2.91 -26.94
CA GLN A 175 -9.78 4.04 -27.86
C GLN A 175 -8.67 3.88 -28.91
N PHE A 176 -7.60 3.18 -28.56
CA PHE A 176 -6.45 3.01 -29.43
C PHE A 176 -6.14 1.54 -29.76
N SER A 177 -7.16 0.69 -29.80
CA SER A 177 -6.99 -0.74 -30.11
C SER A 177 -6.31 -1.00 -31.46
N ASP A 178 -6.39 -0.04 -32.40
CA ASP A 178 -5.79 -0.14 -33.73
C ASP A 178 -4.28 0.18 -33.77
N TYR A 179 -3.70 0.65 -32.67
CA TYR A 179 -2.27 1.01 -32.57
C TYR A 179 -1.53 0.10 -31.57
N PRO A 180 -0.24 -0.21 -31.83
CA PRO A 180 0.57 -1.04 -30.93
C PRO A 180 0.99 -0.26 -29.68
N ILE A 181 0.06 -0.11 -28.74
CA ILE A 181 0.19 0.70 -27.51
C ILE A 181 0.56 -0.14 -26.29
N GLU A 182 0.74 -1.45 -26.45
CA GLU A 182 1.01 -2.39 -25.36
C GLU A 182 2.23 -1.98 -24.54
N LYS A 183 3.31 -1.54 -25.19
CA LYS A 183 4.53 -1.07 -24.50
C LYS A 183 4.29 0.21 -23.69
N ALA A 184 3.51 1.15 -24.22
CA ALA A 184 3.18 2.38 -23.50
C ALA A 184 2.28 2.07 -22.29
N MET A 185 1.34 1.14 -22.44
CA MET A 185 0.46 0.70 -21.35
C MET A 185 1.23 0.05 -20.21
N ILE A 186 2.27 -0.73 -20.50
CA ILE A 186 3.16 -1.29 -19.48
C ILE A 186 3.76 -0.18 -18.63
N VAL A 187 4.31 0.86 -19.26
CA VAL A 187 4.91 1.98 -18.54
C VAL A 187 3.88 2.72 -17.70
N VAL A 188 2.69 2.97 -18.26
CA VAL A 188 1.59 3.61 -17.52
C VAL A 188 1.19 2.76 -16.32
N THR A 189 0.92 1.46 -16.50
CA THR A 189 0.54 0.54 -15.42
C THR A 189 1.60 0.45 -14.32
N ALA A 190 2.88 0.58 -14.66
CA ALA A 190 3.98 0.58 -13.70
C ALA A 190 3.95 1.79 -12.74
N PHE A 191 3.28 2.88 -13.11
CA PHE A 191 3.08 4.02 -12.21
C PHE A 191 2.01 3.80 -11.15
N SER A 192 1.13 2.80 -11.29
CA SER A 192 0.16 2.45 -10.24
C SER A 192 0.77 1.39 -9.31
N PRO A 193 0.96 1.70 -8.01
CA PRO A 193 1.52 0.73 -7.07
C PRO A 193 0.58 -0.47 -6.85
N ILE A 194 -0.74 -0.30 -6.99
CA ILE A 194 -1.72 -1.38 -6.87
C ILE A 194 -1.61 -2.34 -8.06
N ASP A 195 -1.53 -1.80 -9.28
CA ASP A 195 -1.48 -2.65 -10.48
C ASP A 195 -0.15 -3.31 -10.66
N LEU A 196 0.94 -2.60 -10.35
CA LEU A 196 2.27 -3.19 -10.32
C LEU A 196 2.33 -4.37 -9.34
N ALA A 197 1.76 -4.20 -8.14
CA ALA A 197 1.64 -5.29 -7.19
C ALA A 197 0.77 -6.46 -7.71
N ARG A 198 -0.37 -6.15 -8.33
CA ARG A 198 -1.28 -7.14 -8.92
C ARG A 198 -0.58 -7.96 -10.01
N ILE A 199 0.06 -7.29 -10.96
CA ILE A 199 0.78 -7.91 -12.07
C ILE A 199 1.91 -8.80 -11.55
N GLN A 200 2.70 -8.31 -10.59
CA GLN A 200 3.82 -9.06 -10.03
C GLN A 200 3.35 -10.38 -9.39
N ILE A 201 2.24 -10.37 -8.65
CA ILE A 201 1.70 -11.57 -8.00
C ILE A 201 1.07 -12.52 -9.02
N LEU A 202 0.33 -12.00 -10.00
CA LEU A 202 -0.32 -12.82 -11.03
C LEU A 202 0.70 -13.53 -11.95
N LEU A 203 1.84 -12.91 -12.21
CA LEU A 203 2.95 -13.56 -12.93
C LEU A 203 3.55 -14.74 -12.15
N HIS A 204 3.59 -14.65 -10.82
CA HIS A 204 4.11 -15.73 -9.96
C HIS A 204 3.12 -16.86 -9.73
N LEU A 205 1.82 -16.60 -9.90
CA LEU A 205 0.79 -17.62 -9.83
C LEU A 205 0.77 -18.54 -11.08
N ASP A 206 1.56 -18.24 -12.12
CA ASP A 206 1.50 -18.89 -13.45
C ASP A 206 0.11 -18.85 -14.11
N VAL A 207 -0.76 -17.97 -13.60
CA VAL A 207 -2.08 -17.66 -14.13
C VAL A 207 -2.00 -16.56 -15.20
N SER A 208 -0.80 -16.31 -15.75
CA SER A 208 -0.58 -15.33 -16.82
C SER A 208 -1.46 -15.59 -18.06
N ALA A 209 -1.90 -16.84 -18.26
CA ALA A 209 -2.85 -17.21 -19.31
C ALA A 209 -4.24 -16.55 -19.14
N MET A 210 -4.68 -16.23 -17.92
CA MET A 210 -5.96 -15.54 -17.68
C MET A 210 -5.89 -14.03 -17.96
N MET A 211 -4.69 -13.48 -18.18
CA MET A 211 -4.52 -12.07 -18.58
C MET A 211 -4.68 -11.85 -20.09
N GLY A 212 -4.90 -12.90 -20.89
CA GLY A 212 -5.01 -12.80 -22.34
C GLY A 212 -3.69 -12.41 -23.02
N TYR A 213 -3.77 -11.80 -24.21
CA TYR A 213 -2.61 -11.43 -25.04
C TYR A 213 -1.63 -10.48 -24.34
N THR A 214 -2.14 -9.59 -23.49
CA THR A 214 -1.32 -8.65 -22.71
C THR A 214 -0.51 -9.35 -21.62
N GLY A 215 -0.98 -10.49 -21.11
CA GLY A 215 -0.29 -11.31 -20.12
C GLY A 215 1.07 -11.84 -20.58
N ALA A 216 1.18 -12.20 -21.86
CA ALA A 216 2.45 -12.64 -22.44
C ALA A 216 3.47 -11.50 -22.47
N ILE A 217 3.03 -10.31 -22.89
CA ILE A 217 3.89 -9.12 -22.93
C ILE A 217 4.28 -8.70 -21.51
N PHE A 218 3.35 -8.73 -20.55
CA PHE A 218 3.69 -8.47 -19.14
C PHE A 218 4.67 -9.50 -18.58
N LYS A 219 4.56 -10.77 -18.97
CA LYS A 219 5.51 -11.83 -18.57
C LYS A 219 6.91 -11.57 -19.15
N ASP A 220 7.00 -11.13 -20.38
CA ASP A 220 8.28 -10.82 -21.03
C ASP A 220 8.98 -9.60 -20.40
N PHE A 221 8.22 -8.61 -19.93
CA PHE A 221 8.78 -7.41 -19.28
C PHE A 221 9.00 -7.59 -17.77
N PHE A 222 7.95 -7.95 -17.01
CA PHE A 222 7.99 -8.03 -15.54
C PHE A 222 8.35 -9.42 -15.00
N GLY A 223 8.23 -10.48 -15.81
CA GLY A 223 8.61 -11.84 -15.42
C GLY A 223 10.13 -12.10 -15.46
N THR A 224 10.91 -11.18 -16.01
CA THR A 224 12.37 -11.24 -15.96
C THR A 224 12.91 -10.81 -14.59
N SER A 225 14.11 -11.28 -14.23
CA SER A 225 14.80 -10.84 -13.01
C SER A 225 15.02 -9.32 -12.96
N LEU A 226 15.23 -8.69 -14.12
CA LEU A 226 15.31 -7.24 -14.27
C LEU A 226 13.96 -6.57 -14.04
N GLY A 227 12.88 -7.11 -14.61
CA GLY A 227 11.51 -6.63 -14.42
C GLY A 227 11.09 -6.65 -12.95
N LEU A 228 11.40 -7.74 -12.24
CA LEU A 228 11.17 -7.88 -10.80
C LEU A 228 11.94 -6.81 -10.01
N LEU A 229 13.23 -6.61 -10.30
CA LEU A 229 14.03 -5.59 -9.63
C LEU A 229 13.50 -4.17 -9.89
N LEU A 230 13.08 -3.88 -11.13
CA LEU A 230 12.45 -2.62 -11.50
C LEU A 230 11.14 -2.41 -10.73
N SER A 231 10.25 -3.41 -10.68
CA SER A 231 8.99 -3.36 -9.92
C SER A 231 9.21 -3.01 -8.46
N PHE A 232 10.15 -3.71 -7.79
CA PHE A 232 10.48 -3.41 -6.39
C PHE A 232 11.09 -2.01 -6.22
N SER A 233 11.93 -1.57 -7.16
CA SER A 233 12.51 -0.23 -7.11
C SER A 233 11.43 0.86 -7.24
N LEU A 234 10.44 0.67 -8.11
CA LEU A 234 9.32 1.60 -8.31
C LEU A 234 8.43 1.67 -7.07
N LEU A 235 8.13 0.55 -6.42
CA LEU A 235 7.39 0.55 -5.15
C LEU A 235 8.17 1.28 -4.06
N CYS A 236 9.48 1.05 -3.95
CA CYS A 236 10.33 1.78 -3.01
C CYS A 236 10.37 3.29 -3.32
N LEU A 237 10.40 3.68 -4.59
CA LEU A 237 10.31 5.08 -4.99
C LEU A 237 8.96 5.69 -4.60
N TRP A 238 7.86 4.96 -4.74
CA TRP A 238 6.54 5.37 -4.27
C TRP A 238 6.43 5.50 -2.74
N ILE A 239 7.32 4.89 -1.97
CA ILE A 239 7.44 5.13 -0.52
C ILE A 239 8.28 6.39 -0.27
N ILE A 240 9.46 6.46 -0.90
CA ILE A 240 10.46 7.50 -0.63
C ILE A 240 9.99 8.87 -1.12
N ILE A 241 9.44 8.97 -2.33
CA ILE A 241 9.08 10.25 -2.97
C ILE A 241 7.97 10.96 -2.18
N PRO A 242 6.79 10.37 -1.90
CA PRO A 242 5.74 11.04 -1.15
C PRO A 242 6.17 11.39 0.27
N PHE A 243 6.90 10.48 0.93
CA PHE A 243 7.41 10.74 2.27
C PHE A 243 8.42 11.89 2.29
N PHE A 244 9.36 11.94 1.34
CA PHE A 244 10.38 12.98 1.27
C PHE A 244 9.76 14.35 0.99
N ILE A 245 8.80 14.42 0.06
CA ILE A 245 8.00 15.63 -0.21
C ILE A 245 7.28 16.07 1.07
N SER A 246 6.65 15.14 1.81
CA SER A 246 5.96 15.46 3.06
C SER A 246 6.91 16.02 4.12
N LEU A 247 8.13 15.48 4.21
CA LEU A 247 9.14 15.88 5.17
C LEU A 247 9.68 17.29 4.89
N ILE A 248 9.92 17.63 3.62
CA ILE A 248 10.34 18.97 3.22
C ILE A 248 9.25 19.98 3.58
N LYS A 249 7.99 19.67 3.25
CA LYS A 249 6.85 20.55 3.57
C LYS A 249 6.68 20.72 5.08
N PHE A 250 6.81 19.66 5.87
CA PHE A 250 6.71 19.73 7.33
C PHE A 250 7.81 20.61 7.96
N LYS A 251 9.02 20.59 7.41
CA LYS A 251 10.12 21.44 7.92
C LYS A 251 9.78 22.93 7.81
N ASN A 252 9.18 23.32 6.69
CA ASN A 252 8.89 24.71 6.34
C ASN A 252 7.48 25.16 6.75
N LYS A 253 6.67 24.26 7.32
CA LYS A 253 5.32 24.58 7.75
C LYS A 253 5.36 25.31 9.09
N ASP A 254 4.70 26.46 9.14
CA ASP A 254 4.40 27.13 10.40
C ASP A 254 3.24 26.39 11.06
N LEU A 255 3.56 25.81 12.22
CA LEU A 255 2.66 25.16 13.18
C LEU A 255 2.66 26.04 14.42
#